data_AF-A0A2V8REZ6-F1
#
_entry.id   AF-A0A2V8REZ6-F1
#
_cell.length_a   1.000
_cell.length_b   1.000
_cell.length_c   1.000
_cell.angle_alpha   90.00
_cell.angle_beta   90.00
_cell.angle_gamma   90.00
#
_symmetry.space_group_name_H-M   'P 1'
#
loop_
_entity.id
_entity.type
_entity.pdbx_description
1 polymer ?
#
loop_
_entity_poly.entity_id
_entity_poly.type
_entity_poly.pdbx_seq_one_letter_code
_entity_poly.pdbx_strand_id
1 'polypeptide(L)'
;MSTYPRLYAGADGESHFEDIEIDLASTDYARSAPPLDLSSFTPATQIGFMRAPAGWSSDWHLSSSRNIFFVLSGEWEVTAS
;
A
#
# COMPACT_ATOMS: atom_id res chain seq x y z
N MET A 1 -1.89 14.06 9.41
CA MET A 1 -2.46 12.72 9.18
C MET A 1 -2.36 12.44 7.70
N SER A 2 -1.80 11.29 7.34
CA SER A 2 -1.68 10.85 5.95
C SER A 2 -2.62 9.67 5.75
N THR A 3 -3.28 9.57 4.60
CA THR A 3 -4.19 8.47 4.29
C THR A 3 -3.72 7.68 3.08
N TYR A 4 -4.10 6.41 3.01
CA TYR A 4 -3.92 5.59 1.81
C TYR A 4 -5.12 4.67 1.58
N PRO A 5 -5.45 4.36 0.31
CA PRO A 5 -6.51 3.41 0.01
C PRO A 5 -6.05 1.99 0.33
N ARG A 6 -6.89 1.22 1.02
CA ARG A 6 -6.74 -0.21 1.28
C ARG A 6 -7.85 -0.97 0.56
N LEU A 7 -7.44 -1.93 -0.27
CA LEU A 7 -8.33 -2.97 -0.78
C LEU A 7 -8.49 -4.07 0.29
N TYR A 8 -9.73 -4.47 0.57
CA TYR A 8 -10.04 -5.56 1.51
C TYR A 8 -11.22 -6.41 1.01
N ALA A 9 -11.32 -7.65 1.49
CA ALA A 9 -12.47 -8.51 1.23
C ALA A 9 -13.57 -8.26 2.27
N GLY A 10 -14.79 -7.95 1.82
CA GLY A 10 -15.97 -7.74 2.64
C GLY A 10 -16.65 -9.05 3.05
N ALA A 11 -17.60 -8.95 3.98
CA ALA A 11 -18.39 -10.09 4.45
C ALA A 11 -19.40 -10.61 3.40
N ASP A 12 -19.67 -9.80 2.38
CA ASP A 12 -20.44 -10.12 1.18
C ASP A 12 -19.66 -10.99 0.17
N GLY A 13 -18.38 -11.24 0.41
CA GLY A 13 -17.50 -11.99 -0.50
C GLY A 13 -16.94 -11.14 -1.64
N GLU A 14 -17.18 -9.83 -1.62
CA GLU A 14 -16.68 -8.88 -2.60
C GLU A 14 -15.45 -8.13 -2.09
N SER A 15 -14.79 -7.36 -2.97
CA SER A 15 -13.62 -6.55 -2.59
C SER A 15 -14.00 -5.09 -2.58
N HIS A 16 -13.57 -4.36 -1.56
CA HIS A 16 -13.95 -2.96 -1.32
C HIS A 16 -12.71 -2.11 -1.08
N PHE A 17 -12.83 -0.80 -1.31
CA PHE A 17 -11.82 0.17 -0.89
C PHE A 17 -12.26 0.92 0.36
N GLU A 18 -11.31 1.18 1.25
CA GLU A 18 -11.45 2.13 2.35
C GLU A 18 -10.19 3.00 2.46
N ASP A 19 -10.32 4.19 3.02
CA ASP A 19 -9.19 5.02 3.37
C ASP A 19 -8.70 4.68 4.79
N ILE A 20 -7.42 4.36 4.90
CA ILE A 20 -6.76 4.11 6.19
C ILE A 20 -5.91 5.31 6.56
N GLU A 21 -6.14 5.83 7.76
CA GLU A 21 -5.27 6.84 8.36
C GLU A 21 -3.97 6.23 8.87
N ILE A 22 -2.87 6.93 8.63
CA ILE A 22 -1.54 6.62 9.14
C ILE A 22 -1.20 7.64 10.22
N ASP A 23 -0.96 7.12 11.41
CA ASP A 23 -0.36 7.89 12.49
C ASP A 23 1.12 8.12 12.20
N LEU A 24 1.51 9.39 12.29
CA LEU A 24 2.89 9.83 12.17
C LEU A 24 3.32 10.54 13.45
N ALA A 25 4.54 10.29 13.87
CA ALA A 25 5.14 10.94 15.02
C ALA A 25 6.41 11.69 14.61
N SER A 26 6.56 12.91 15.14
CA SER A 26 7.80 13.68 14.97
C SER A 26 8.96 12.89 15.57
N THR A 27 9.93 12.58 14.72
CA THR A 27 11.03 11.67 14.98
C THR A 27 12.33 12.36 14.61
N ASP A 28 13.26 12.41 15.57
CA ASP A 28 14.65 12.77 15.30
C ASP A 28 15.35 11.60 14.61
N TYR A 29 15.12 11.49 13.29
CA TYR A 29 15.57 10.36 12.49
C TYR A 29 17.08 10.40 12.23
N ALA A 30 17.64 11.59 12.06
CA ALA A 30 19.05 11.79 11.82
C ALA A 30 19.53 13.01 12.61
N ARG A 31 20.49 12.78 13.52
CA ARG A 31 21.02 13.81 14.45
C ARG A 31 21.46 15.13 13.81
N SER A 32 21.86 15.10 12.54
CA SER A 32 22.35 16.28 11.80
C SER A 32 21.26 17.02 11.02
N ALA A 33 20.02 16.54 11.05
CA ALA A 33 18.90 17.09 10.29
C ALA A 33 17.74 17.46 11.23
N PRO A 34 16.85 18.38 10.81
CA PRO A 34 15.60 18.60 11.53
C PRO A 34 14.77 17.30 11.64
N PRO A 35 13.93 17.18 12.68
CA PRO A 35 13.00 16.06 12.81
C PRO A 35 12.06 15.93 11.61
N LEU A 36 11.63 14.69 11.33
CA LEU A 36 10.63 14.36 10.33
C LEU A 36 9.51 13.54 10.95
N ASP A 37 8.36 13.49 10.30
CA ASP A 37 7.22 12.69 10.75
C ASP A 37 7.33 11.27 10.18
N LEU A 38 7.38 10.27 11.06
CA LEU A 38 7.56 8.86 10.71
C LEU A 38 6.45 8.00 11.32
N SER A 39 5.96 7.03 10.55
CA SER A 39 5.01 6.02 11.05
C SER A 39 5.72 4.93 11.85
N SER A 40 4.94 4.14 12.59
CA SER A 40 5.48 2.89 13.14
C SER A 40 5.84 1.91 12.02
N PHE A 41 6.96 1.21 12.16
CA PHE A 41 7.36 0.19 11.20
C PHE A 41 6.40 -1.00 11.24
N THR A 42 5.94 -1.42 10.06
CA THR A 42 5.19 -2.68 9.90
C THR A 42 6.14 -3.77 9.41
N PRO A 43 6.26 -4.92 10.10
CA PRO A 43 7.12 -6.00 9.65
C PRO A 43 6.60 -6.59 8.34
N ALA A 44 7.48 -6.69 7.34
CA ALA A 44 7.19 -7.37 6.08
C ALA A 44 7.78 -8.80 6.11
N THR A 45 7.03 -9.77 5.60
CA THR A 45 7.52 -11.15 5.46
C THR A 45 8.44 -11.30 4.26
N GLN A 46 8.20 -10.55 3.19
CA GLN A 46 8.98 -10.54 1.95
C GLN A 46 8.97 -9.14 1.32
N ILE A 47 10.00 -8.85 0.51
CA ILE A 47 10.10 -7.66 -0.33
C ILE A 47 10.55 -8.08 -1.73
N GLY A 48 10.01 -7.45 -2.76
CA GLY A 48 10.38 -7.71 -4.15
C GLY A 48 10.10 -6.52 -5.05
N PHE A 49 10.76 -6.52 -6.21
CA PHE A 49 10.48 -5.59 -7.30
C PHE A 49 9.80 -6.34 -8.43
N MET A 50 8.78 -5.73 -9.02
CA MET A 50 8.01 -6.26 -10.13
C MET A 50 8.06 -5.26 -11.29
N ARG A 51 8.08 -5.78 -12.51
CA ARG A 51 7.86 -5.00 -13.73
C ARG A 51 6.77 -5.67 -14.55
N ALA A 52 5.61 -5.03 -14.62
CA ALA A 52 4.55 -5.42 -15.55
C ALA A 52 4.76 -4.69 -16.90
N PRO A 53 4.64 -5.36 -18.04
CA PRO A 53 4.64 -4.68 -19.34
C PRO A 53 3.38 -3.83 -19.49
N ALA A 54 3.44 -2.80 -20.34
CA ALA A 54 2.27 -1.99 -20.67
C ALA A 54 1.16 -2.86 -21.26
N GLY A 55 -0.08 -2.63 -20.80
CA GLY A 55 -1.25 -3.42 -21.20
C GLY A 55 -1.40 -4.77 -20.48
N TRP A 56 -0.53 -5.09 -19.50
CA TRP A 56 -0.75 -6.25 -18.65
C TRP A 56 -2.01 -6.06 -17.78
N SER A 57 -2.82 -7.12 -17.69
CA SER A 57 -3.99 -7.18 -16.82
C SER A 57 -4.18 -8.60 -16.29
N SER A 58 -5.06 -8.74 -15.29
CA SER A 58 -5.47 -10.02 -14.71
C SER A 58 -6.98 -10.09 -14.64
N ASP A 59 -7.54 -11.31 -14.72
CA ASP A 59 -8.94 -11.56 -14.39
C ASP A 59 -9.20 -11.33 -12.89
N TRP A 60 -10.48 -11.23 -12.51
CA TRP A 60 -10.92 -11.10 -11.12
C TRP A 60 -10.42 -12.26 -10.25
N HIS A 61 -9.77 -11.94 -9.14
CA HIS A 61 -9.23 -12.92 -8.19
C HIS A 61 -9.07 -12.32 -6.80
N LEU A 62 -8.98 -13.18 -5.79
CA LEU A 62 -8.55 -12.78 -4.45
C LEU A 62 -7.03 -12.63 -4.42
N SER A 63 -6.55 -11.59 -3.74
CA SER A 63 -5.12 -11.46 -3.49
C SER A 63 -4.63 -12.66 -2.66
N SER A 64 -3.48 -13.23 -3.02
CA SER A 64 -2.91 -14.39 -2.34
C SER A 64 -2.43 -14.09 -0.92
N SER A 65 -2.27 -12.81 -0.58
CA SER A 65 -1.72 -12.33 0.69
C SER A 65 -2.01 -10.84 0.89
N ARG A 66 -1.76 -10.34 2.11
CA ARG A 66 -1.79 -8.90 2.39
C ARG A 66 -0.52 -8.25 1.83
N ASN A 67 -0.70 -7.39 0.83
CA ASN A 67 0.39 -6.70 0.14
C ASN A 67 0.29 -5.18 0.30
N ILE A 68 1.44 -4.50 0.27
CA ILE A 68 1.53 -3.05 0.08
C ILE A 68 2.30 -2.84 -1.21
N PHE A 69 1.68 -2.17 -2.19
CA PHE A 69 2.29 -1.88 -3.48
C PHE A 69 2.70 -0.41 -3.56
N PHE A 70 3.93 -0.18 -4.00
CA PHE A 70 4.43 1.16 -4.35
C PHE A 70 4.65 1.19 -5.86
N VAL A 71 3.86 2.01 -6.57
CA VAL A 71 4.07 2.23 -8.00
C VAL A 71 5.22 3.22 -8.17
N LEU A 72 6.39 2.72 -8.57
CA LEU A 72 7.60 3.54 -8.71
C LEU A 72 7.67 4.27 -10.06
N SER A 73 6.96 3.76 -11.07
CA SER A 73 6.89 4.36 -12.42
C SER A 73 5.68 3.83 -13.18
N GLY A 74 5.07 4.68 -14.01
CA GLY A 74 3.88 4.33 -14.78
C GLY A 74 2.60 4.42 -13.95
N GLU A 75 1.59 3.66 -14.34
CA GLU A 75 0.26 3.68 -13.72
C GLU A 75 -0.22 2.25 -13.48
N TRP A 76 -1.01 2.08 -12.43
CA TRP A 76 -1.64 0.82 -12.06
C TRP A 76 -3.09 1.10 -11.68
N GLU A 77 -4.04 0.44 -12.33
CA GLU A 77 -5.46 0.56 -12.02
C GLU A 77 -5.95 -0.70 -11.31
N VAL A 78 -6.75 -0.52 -10.27
CA VAL A 78 -7.39 -1.61 -9.54
C VAL A 78 -8.86 -1.28 -9.38
N THR A 79 -9.72 -2.23 -9.73
CA THR A 79 -11.17 -2.12 -9.54
C THR A 79 -11.61 -3.07 -8.44
N ALA A 80 -12.58 -2.62 -7.64
CA ALA A 80 -13.24 -3.34 -6.58
C ALA A 80 -14.75 -3.04 -6.67
N SER A 81 -15.60 -3.84 -6.05
CA SER A 81 -17.06 -3.73 -6.12
C SER A 81 -17.70 -3.18 -4.85
#